data_AF-A0A950HI65-F1
#
_entry.id   AF-A0A950HI65-F1
#
_cell.length_a   1.000
_cell.length_b   1.000
_cell.length_c   1.000
_cell.angle_alpha   90.00
_cell.angle_beta   90.00
_cell.angle_gamma   90.00
#
_symmetry.space_group_name_H-M   'P 1'
#
loop_
_entity.id
_entity.type
_entity.pdbx_description
1 polymer ?
#
loop_
_entity_poly.entity_id
_entity_poly.type
_entity_poly.pdbx_seq_one_letter_code
_entity_poly.pdbx_strand_id
1 'polypeptide(L)'
;MTATTGQPAEPGLVSHAHGMKTVDPSVPMVSRGQRFTSYDVDAFEVPTGREEDWRFTPLRRLRGLHQGVAATGTTHTSVQAAGGVTVEDVDRSDPRLGDGGVPADRV
;
A
#
# COMPACT_ATOMS: atom_id res chain seq x y z
N MET A 1 -30.81 -14.33 -49.03
CA MET A 1 -29.75 -15.36 -49.08
C MET A 1 -28.51 -14.64 -49.58
N THR A 2 -27.59 -14.13 -48.77
CA THR A 2 -26.79 -14.82 -47.75
C THR A 2 -26.33 -13.82 -46.68
N ALA A 3 -26.29 -14.29 -45.44
CA ALA A 3 -25.71 -13.57 -44.30
C ALA A 3 -24.19 -13.79 -44.27
N THR A 4 -23.41 -12.75 -43.95
CA THR A 4 -22.01 -12.89 -43.55
C THR A 4 -21.91 -12.48 -42.07
N THR A 5 -21.71 -13.50 -41.24
CA THR A 5 -21.52 -13.44 -39.79
C THR A 5 -20.17 -12.82 -39.43
N GLY A 6 -20.14 -12.14 -38.27
CA GLY A 6 -19.11 -11.19 -37.87
C GLY A 6 -17.79 -11.76 -37.37
N GLN A 7 -16.83 -10.85 -37.23
CA GLN A 7 -15.56 -11.05 -36.53
C GLN A 7 -15.66 -10.33 -35.18
N PRO A 8 -15.47 -11.02 -34.04
CA PRO A 8 -15.47 -10.35 -32.74
C PRO A 8 -14.27 -9.41 -32.65
N ALA A 9 -14.49 -8.22 -32.08
CA ALA A 9 -13.41 -7.32 -31.74
C ALA A 9 -12.53 -7.98 -30.67
N GLU A 10 -11.26 -8.21 -31.01
CA GLU A 10 -10.21 -8.55 -30.06
C GLU A 10 -10.16 -7.45 -28.97
N PRO A 11 -10.31 -7.78 -27.67
CA PRO A 11 -10.04 -6.83 -26.60
C PRO A 11 -8.59 -6.37 -26.73
N GLY A 12 -8.39 -5.05 -26.77
CA GLY A 12 -7.12 -4.41 -27.06
C GLY A 12 -5.92 -5.04 -26.34
N LEU A 13 -4.98 -5.53 -27.15
CA LEU A 13 -3.61 -5.82 -26.76
C LEU A 13 -2.97 -4.55 -26.18
N VAL A 14 -2.97 -4.43 -24.86
CA VAL A 14 -2.21 -3.40 -24.14
C VAL A 14 -0.74 -3.83 -24.14
N SER A 15 0.15 -2.92 -24.54
CA SER A 15 1.58 -3.19 -24.65
C SER A 15 2.19 -3.65 -23.32
N HIS A 16 2.83 -4.83 -23.31
CA HIS A 16 3.75 -5.21 -22.24
C HIS A 16 5.09 -4.52 -22.47
N ALA A 17 5.32 -3.37 -21.83
CA ALA A 17 6.61 -2.71 -21.79
C ALA A 17 7.34 -3.04 -20.49
N HIS A 18 8.46 -3.76 -20.60
CA HIS A 18 9.48 -3.83 -19.54
C HIS A 18 10.30 -2.55 -19.58
N GLY A 19 9.88 -1.56 -18.82
CA GLY A 19 10.62 -0.30 -18.66
C GLY A 19 9.79 0.68 -17.86
N MET A 20 10.36 1.15 -16.75
CA MET A 20 9.82 2.20 -15.88
C MET A 20 9.43 3.40 -16.75
N LYS A 21 8.13 3.57 -17.02
CA LYS A 21 7.57 4.74 -17.68
C LYS A 21 6.94 5.61 -16.61
N THR A 22 7.36 6.87 -16.57
CA THR A 22 6.79 7.94 -15.76
C THR A 22 5.26 7.90 -15.80
N VAL A 23 4.64 7.99 -14.63
CA VAL A 23 3.19 7.90 -14.45
C VAL A 23 2.54 9.14 -15.06
N ASP A 24 1.90 8.97 -16.21
CA ASP A 24 0.99 9.97 -16.77
C ASP A 24 -0.29 9.99 -15.90
N PRO A 25 -0.68 11.13 -15.30
CA PRO A 25 -1.86 11.19 -14.42
C PRO A 25 -3.18 10.90 -15.16
N SER A 26 -3.19 10.90 -16.49
CA SER A 26 -4.35 10.52 -17.31
C SER A 26 -4.52 9.01 -17.49
N VAL A 27 -3.48 8.22 -17.20
CA VAL A 27 -3.53 6.76 -17.26
C VAL A 27 -3.99 6.23 -15.90
N PRO A 28 -5.16 5.58 -15.82
CA PRO A 28 -5.61 5.01 -14.55
C PRO A 28 -4.61 3.96 -14.08
N MET A 29 -4.40 3.92 -12.77
CA MET A 29 -3.58 2.88 -12.16
C MET A 29 -4.18 1.50 -12.45
N VAL A 30 -3.40 0.66 -13.12
CA VAL A 30 -3.79 -0.71 -13.50
C VAL A 30 -3.37 -1.73 -12.45
N SER A 31 -2.47 -1.37 -11.53
CA SER A 31 -1.96 -2.25 -10.48
C SER A 31 -1.72 -1.51 -9.17
N ARG A 32 -1.85 -2.23 -8.04
CA ARG A 32 -1.55 -1.71 -6.69
C ARG A 32 -0.08 -1.29 -6.53
N GLY A 33 0.84 -1.92 -7.26
CA GLY A 33 2.27 -1.59 -7.22
C GLY A 33 2.62 -0.23 -7.83
N GLN A 34 1.67 0.42 -8.50
CA GLN A 34 1.84 1.77 -9.04
C GLN A 34 1.44 2.87 -8.02
N ARG A 35 1.00 2.50 -6.80
CA ARG A 35 0.67 3.49 -5.76
C ARG A 35 1.94 4.25 -5.38
N PHE A 36 1.78 5.55 -5.13
CA PHE A 36 2.84 6.34 -4.50
C PHE A 36 3.22 5.71 -3.15
N THR A 37 4.52 5.64 -2.88
CA THR A 37 5.05 5.11 -1.61
C THR A 37 6.14 6.04 -1.10
N SER A 38 6.20 6.21 0.22
CA SER A 38 7.20 7.05 0.89
C SER A 38 7.33 6.66 2.36
N TYR A 39 8.51 6.88 2.94
CA TYR A 39 8.70 6.86 4.39
C TYR A 39 8.44 8.23 5.05
N ASP A 40 8.39 9.29 4.24
CA ASP A 40 8.03 10.63 4.70
C ASP A 40 6.51 10.71 4.85
N VAL A 41 6.05 10.80 6.10
CA VAL A 41 4.64 10.92 6.47
C VAL A 41 4.00 12.17 5.86
N ASP A 42 4.77 13.24 5.69
CA ASP A 42 4.28 14.51 5.14
C ASP A 42 4.22 14.52 3.60
N ALA A 43 4.71 13.46 2.94
CA ALA A 43 4.49 13.24 1.52
C ALA A 43 3.05 12.77 1.19
N PHE A 44 2.24 12.47 2.21
CA PHE A 44 0.84 12.07 2.09
C PHE A 44 -0.09 13.13 2.68
N GLU A 45 -1.28 13.27 2.09
CA GLU A 45 -2.33 14.14 2.63
C GLU A 45 -2.84 13.64 4.00
N VAL A 46 -3.37 14.56 4.82
CA VAL A 46 -3.97 14.20 6.11
C VAL A 46 -5.36 13.58 5.86
N PRO A 47 -5.62 12.33 6.29
CA PRO A 47 -6.91 11.69 6.07
C PRO A 47 -8.07 12.42 6.73
N THR A 48 -9.12 12.74 5.97
CA THR A 48 -10.35 13.37 6.48
C THR A 48 -11.48 12.38 6.76
N GLY A 49 -11.39 11.16 6.18
CA GLY A 49 -12.37 10.09 6.27
C GLY A 49 -13.41 10.13 5.16
N ARG A 50 -13.26 11.06 4.21
CA ARG A 50 -14.11 11.18 3.02
C ARG A 50 -13.50 10.47 1.81
N GLU A 51 -12.21 10.17 1.89
CA GLU A 51 -11.44 9.43 0.90
C GLU A 51 -11.93 7.97 0.86
N GLU A 52 -11.92 7.34 -0.32
CA GLU A 52 -12.39 5.96 -0.47
C GLU A 52 -11.61 4.98 0.41
N ASP A 53 -10.29 5.15 0.49
CA ASP A 53 -9.39 4.32 1.31
C ASP A 53 -9.72 4.46 2.82
N TRP A 54 -10.37 5.55 3.25
CA TRP A 54 -10.67 5.85 4.66
C TRP A 54 -12.16 5.82 5.02
N ARG A 55 -13.06 5.53 4.07
CA ARG A 55 -14.52 5.63 4.26
C ARG A 55 -15.09 4.75 5.37
N PHE A 56 -14.39 3.67 5.72
CA PHE A 56 -14.78 2.74 6.78
C PHE A 56 -13.99 2.93 8.08
N THR A 57 -12.99 3.81 8.08
CA THR A 57 -12.24 4.12 9.29
C THR A 57 -12.95 5.26 10.04
N PRO A 58 -13.37 5.04 11.30
CA PRO A 58 -14.05 6.08 12.08
C PRO A 58 -13.04 7.11 12.62
N LEU A 59 -12.44 7.92 11.74
CA LEU A 59 -11.38 8.88 12.10
C LEU A 59 -11.80 9.89 13.18
N ARG A 60 -13.09 10.20 13.28
CA ARG A 60 -13.61 11.04 14.37
C ARG A 60 -13.46 10.40 15.76
N ARG A 61 -13.46 9.07 15.86
CA ARG A 61 -13.22 8.31 17.10
C ARG A 61 -11.73 8.07 17.34
N LEU A 62 -10.95 7.93 16.26
CA LEU A 62 -9.51 7.71 16.27
C LEU A 62 -8.73 9.02 16.06
N ARG A 63 -9.14 10.10 16.74
CA ARG A 63 -8.49 11.41 16.56
C ARG A 63 -7.01 11.34 16.93
N GLY A 64 -6.17 11.96 16.11
CA GLY A 64 -4.72 11.99 16.31
C GLY A 64 -3.97 10.79 15.73
N LEU A 65 -4.66 9.79 15.17
CA LEU A 65 -4.03 8.59 14.58
C LEU A 65 -2.91 8.93 13.58
N HIS A 66 -3.12 9.94 12.74
CA HIS A 66 -2.20 10.38 11.68
C HIS A 66 -1.12 11.39 12.12
N GLN A 67 -1.08 11.74 13.41
CA GLN A 67 -0.16 12.79 13.91
C GLN A 67 1.16 12.23 14.41
N GLY A 68 1.25 10.90 14.57
CA GLY A 68 2.38 10.25 15.24
C GLY A 68 2.36 10.59 16.74
N VAL A 69 2.22 9.57 17.58
CA VAL A 69 2.34 9.74 19.04
C VAL A 69 3.46 8.85 19.54
N ALA A 70 4.26 9.36 20.47
CA ALA A 70 5.23 8.54 21.15
C ALA A 70 4.49 7.40 21.87
N ALA A 71 4.95 6.16 21.68
CA ALA A 71 4.42 5.03 22.41
C ALA A 71 4.67 5.25 23.90
N THR A 72 3.60 5.42 24.68
CA THR A 72 3.69 5.61 26.14
C THR A 72 3.45 4.31 26.91
N GLY A 73 3.10 3.23 26.20
CA GLY A 73 2.85 1.91 26.78
C GLY A 73 3.97 0.94 26.44
N THR A 74 4.22 0.00 27.35
CA THR A 74 5.08 -1.17 27.11
C THR A 74 4.19 -2.41 27.02
N THR A 75 4.39 -3.21 25.97
CA THR A 75 3.73 -4.52 25.81
C THR A 75 4.79 -5.59 25.76
N HIS A 76 4.57 -6.70 26.46
CA HIS A 76 5.42 -7.88 26.39
C HIS A 76 4.72 -8.98 25.60
N THR A 77 5.41 -9.54 24.61
CA THR A 77 4.89 -10.62 23.76
C THR A 77 5.67 -11.90 24.04
N SER A 78 4.97 -13.02 24.20
CA SER A 78 5.58 -14.35 24.32
C SER A 78 5.29 -15.15 23.07
N VAL A 79 6.32 -15.74 22.46
CA VAL A 79 6.19 -16.55 21.24
C VAL A 79 6.66 -17.97 21.54
N GLN A 80 5.83 -18.97 21.21
CA GLN A 80 6.26 -20.37 21.18
C GLN A 80 6.64 -20.74 19.74
N ALA A 81 7.94 -20.85 19.51
CA ALA A 81 8.50 -21.14 18.19
C ALA A 81 8.66 -22.65 17.97
N ALA A 82 8.32 -23.12 16.77
CA ALA A 82 8.66 -24.48 16.34
C ALA A 82 10.17 -24.61 16.08
N GLY A 83 10.67 -25.85 16.01
CA GLY A 83 12.08 -26.11 15.70
C GLY A 83 12.49 -25.51 14.35
N GLY A 84 13.62 -24.78 14.33
CA GLY A 84 14.14 -24.09 13.14
C GLY A 84 13.66 -22.65 12.97
N VAL A 85 12.79 -22.13 13.84
CA VAL A 85 12.35 -20.74 13.82
C VAL A 85 13.19 -19.92 14.80
N THR A 86 13.69 -18.76 14.35
CA THR A 86 14.39 -17.78 15.19
C THR A 86 13.42 -16.65 15.52
N VAL A 87 13.37 -16.26 16.79
CA VAL A 87 12.55 -15.13 17.28
C VAL A 87 13.48 -14.17 18.00
N GLU A 88 13.42 -12.90 17.63
CA GLU A 88 14.26 -11.84 18.17
C GLU A 88 13.39 -10.60 18.42
N ASP A 89 13.58 -9.95 19.56
CA ASP A 89 13.13 -8.57 19.77
C ASP A 89 14.28 -7.64 19.33
N VAL A 90 13.99 -6.74 18.39
CA VAL A 90 14.98 -5.84 17.79
C VAL A 90 14.63 -4.39 18.06
N ASP A 91 15.64 -3.53 18.13
CA ASP A 91 15.44 -2.09 18.29
C ASP A 91 15.26 -1.38 16.93
N ARG A 92 14.96 -0.08 16.97
CA ARG A 92 14.60 0.69 15.76
C ARG A 92 15.76 0.91 14.78
N SER A 93 16.99 0.60 15.17
CA SER A 93 18.19 0.69 14.33
C SER A 93 18.53 -0.59 13.57
N ASP A 94 17.79 -1.69 13.75
CA ASP A 94 18.02 -2.94 13.03
C ASP A 94 17.92 -2.72 11.51
N PRO A 95 18.95 -3.11 10.73
CA PRO A 95 19.04 -2.83 9.30
C PRO A 95 17.94 -3.53 8.47
N ARG A 96 17.28 -4.56 9.01
CA ARG A 96 16.17 -5.26 8.36
C ARG A 96 14.88 -4.44 8.36
N LEU A 97 14.77 -3.41 9.21
CA LEU A 97 13.59 -2.55 9.25
C LEU A 97 13.50 -1.68 8.00
N GLY A 98 12.53 -1.99 7.14
CA GLY A 98 12.31 -1.32 5.86
C GLY A 98 12.31 -2.28 4.66
N ASP A 99 12.89 -3.47 4.82
CA ASP A 99 12.99 -4.47 3.74
C ASP A 99 11.62 -5.06 3.33
N GLY A 100 10.61 -4.96 4.20
CA GLY A 100 9.24 -5.39 3.94
C GLY A 100 8.46 -4.52 2.94
N GLY A 101 9.06 -3.43 2.45
CA GLY A 101 8.45 -2.50 1.51
C GLY A 101 8.30 -1.08 2.06
N VAL A 102 7.96 -0.16 1.15
CA VAL A 102 7.76 1.26 1.46
C VAL A 102 6.26 1.51 1.72
N PRO A 103 5.90 2.23 2.79
CA PRO A 103 4.51 2.58 3.08
C PRO A 103 3.83 3.31 1.93
N ALA A 104 2.54 3.04 1.72
CA ALA A 104 1.73 3.60 0.65
C ALA A 104 0.65 4.58 1.14
N ASP A 105 0.68 4.95 2.43
CA ASP A 105 -0.27 5.87 3.08
C ASP A 105 0.41 6.53 4.29
N ARG A 106 -0.24 7.55 4.87
CA ARG A 106 0.24 8.36 5.99
C ARG A 106 0.30 7.62 7.33
N VAL A 107 -0.55 6.60 7.53
CA VAL A 107 -0.78 5.91 8.81
C VAL A 107 -0.30 4.47 8.76
#